data_AF-A0A0D0C9S8-F1
#
_entry.id   AF-A0A0D0C9S8-F1
#
_cell.length_a   1.000
_cell.length_b   1.000
_cell.length_c   1.000
_cell.angle_alpha   90.00
_cell.angle_beta   90.00
_cell.angle_gamma   90.00
#
_symmetry.space_group_name_H-M   'P 1'
#
loop_
_entity.id
_entity.type
_entity.pdbx_description
1 polymer ?
#
loop_
_entity_poly.entity_id
_entity_poly.type
_entity_poly.pdbx_seq_one_letter_code
_entity_poly.pdbx_strand_id
1 'polypeptide(L)'
;MGSWYTLPQIRRQPVYPHLKHDGKAEVNKEGSVTCQKYYDEYSQKRLTGDIMACWCSHSICYGFHCIPIAEGQNDVFLALVTQWPKAPDQVVYDFACALGPYCWTREPDYFADTQFVIDRFHLSRHTKCSNASFLKTYADVDPALSKINSSAAECGNSGLAHIRKSISYMGQERAILYCWVFLCIWNCQ
;
A
#
# COMPACT_ATOMS: atom_id res chain seq x y z
N MET A 1 4.70 -2.69 15.61
CA MET A 1 4.40 -3.57 14.46
C MET A 1 5.69 -3.83 13.70
N GLY A 2 5.83 -4.99 13.06
CA GLY A 2 7.05 -5.35 12.35
C GLY A 2 7.07 -4.77 10.94
N SER A 3 8.16 -4.12 10.55
CA SER A 3 8.37 -3.65 9.18
C SER A 3 9.85 -3.67 8.86
N TRP A 4 10.16 -3.81 7.58
CA TRP A 4 11.53 -3.67 7.10
C TRP A 4 11.54 -2.97 5.74
N TYR A 5 12.49 -2.07 5.55
CA TYR A 5 12.69 -1.32 4.33
C TYR A 5 14.17 -1.28 3.95
N THR A 6 14.44 -1.27 2.64
CA THR A 6 15.77 -0.99 2.10
C THR A 6 16.15 0.47 2.33
N LEU A 7 15.17 1.37 2.30
CA LEU A 7 15.36 2.78 2.61
C LEU A 7 15.45 2.98 4.13
N PRO A 8 16.34 3.85 4.62
CA PRO A 8 16.41 4.16 6.03
C PRO A 8 15.16 4.92 6.46
N GLN A 9 14.73 4.71 7.70
CA GLN A 9 13.68 5.54 8.28
C GLN A 9 14.20 6.97 8.46
N ILE A 10 13.66 7.90 7.67
CA ILE A 10 14.07 9.31 7.67
C ILE A 10 13.24 10.19 8.59
N ARG A 11 12.01 9.77 8.90
CA ARG A 11 11.06 10.52 9.74
C ARG A 11 10.41 9.58 10.74
N ARG A 12 10.15 10.10 11.93
CA ARG A 12 9.26 9.43 12.89
C ARG A 12 7.83 9.58 12.40
N GLN A 13 6.95 8.71 12.89
CA GLN A 13 5.52 8.81 12.62
C GLN A 13 5.03 10.21 12.96
N PRO A 14 4.47 10.96 11.99
CA PRO A 14 3.91 12.27 12.25
C PRO A 14 2.61 12.14 13.03
N VAL A 15 2.29 13.19 13.79
CA VAL A 15 1.04 13.31 14.57
C VAL A 15 0.34 14.56 14.09
N TYR A 16 -0.96 14.48 13.82
CA TYR A 16 -1.78 15.58 13.34
C TYR A 16 -2.87 15.93 14.38
N PRO A 17 -2.56 16.76 15.40
CA PRO A 17 -3.48 17.02 16.51
C PRO A 17 -4.82 17.64 16.09
N HIS A 18 -4.83 18.34 14.96
CA HIS A 18 -6.01 19.05 14.45
C HIS A 18 -6.93 18.16 13.59
N LEU A 19 -6.51 16.94 13.24
CA LEU A 19 -7.34 15.99 12.52
C LEU A 19 -8.10 15.10 13.51
N LYS A 20 -9.44 15.24 13.52
CA LYS A 20 -10.35 14.58 14.49
C LYS A 20 -10.23 13.05 14.56
N HIS A 21 -9.74 12.42 13.49
CA HIS A 21 -9.63 10.98 13.31
C HIS A 21 -8.19 10.48 13.19
N ASP A 22 -7.20 11.31 13.53
CA ASP A 22 -5.80 10.88 13.48
C ASP A 22 -5.51 9.78 14.51
N GLY A 23 -4.81 8.73 14.08
CA GLY A 23 -4.47 7.57 14.92
C GLY A 23 -5.63 6.65 15.32
N LYS A 24 -6.86 6.89 14.84
CA LYS A 24 -8.00 5.98 15.07
C LYS A 24 -8.12 4.97 13.93
N ALA A 25 -8.44 3.72 14.26
CA ALA A 25 -8.80 2.71 13.26
C ALA A 25 -9.96 3.25 12.40
N GLU A 26 -9.82 3.13 11.09
CA GLU A 26 -10.84 3.60 10.17
C GLU A 26 -12.09 2.73 10.31
N VAL A 27 -13.16 3.34 10.83
CA VAL A 27 -14.48 2.71 10.83
C VAL A 27 -15.12 3.10 9.50
N ASN A 28 -15.14 2.17 8.54
CA ASN A 28 -16.02 2.30 7.38
C ASN A 28 -17.45 2.29 7.92
N LYS A 29 -18.05 3.48 8.11
CA LYS A 29 -19.47 3.58 8.43
C LYS A 29 -20.25 3.10 7.22
N GLU A 30 -21.10 2.10 7.42
CA GLU A 30 -22.15 1.72 6.47
C GLU A 30 -22.90 3.00 6.04
N GLY A 31 -22.73 3.40 4.78
CA GLY A 31 -23.33 4.63 4.23
C GLY A 31 -22.34 5.70 3.74
N SER A 32 -21.03 5.54 3.90
CA SER A 32 -20.03 6.41 3.26
C SER A 32 -19.97 6.17 1.74
N VAL A 33 -19.84 7.25 0.96
CA VAL A 33 -19.63 7.25 -0.50
C VAL A 33 -18.19 6.81 -0.84
N THR A 34 -17.66 5.80 -0.15
CA THR A 34 -16.30 5.29 -0.37
C THR A 34 -16.34 3.90 -1.00
N CYS A 35 -15.44 3.66 -1.96
CA CYS A 35 -15.30 2.37 -2.65
C CYS A 35 -15.02 1.27 -1.60
N GLN A 36 -15.82 0.20 -1.58
CA GLN A 36 -15.71 -0.87 -0.59
C GLN A 36 -14.60 -1.85 -1.01
N LYS A 37 -13.45 -1.80 -0.33
CA LYS A 37 -12.52 -2.93 -0.31
C LYS A 37 -13.23 -4.02 0.50
N TYR A 38 -13.39 -5.23 -0.05
CA TYR A 38 -14.04 -6.36 0.64
C TYR A 38 -13.37 -6.60 1.99
N TYR A 39 -13.94 -6.05 3.06
CA TYR A 39 -13.58 -6.37 4.44
C TYR A 39 -13.91 -7.85 4.74
N ASP A 40 -14.86 -8.43 4.01
CA ASP A 40 -15.39 -9.77 4.27
C ASP A 40 -14.45 -10.92 3.87
N GLU A 41 -13.57 -10.74 2.87
CA GLU A 41 -12.59 -11.78 2.49
C GLU A 41 -11.34 -11.77 3.37
N TYR A 42 -10.90 -10.59 3.83
CA TYR A 42 -9.67 -10.45 4.64
C TYR A 42 -9.90 -10.68 6.14
N SER A 43 -11.11 -10.40 6.65
CA SER A 43 -11.40 -10.47 8.10
C SER A 43 -11.51 -11.90 8.67
N GLN A 44 -11.65 -12.94 7.83
CA GLN A 44 -11.90 -14.30 8.33
C GLN A 44 -10.64 -15.10 8.69
N LYS A 45 -9.43 -14.67 8.32
CA LYS A 45 -8.21 -15.46 8.57
C LYS A 45 -7.45 -14.95 9.81
N ARG A 46 -7.83 -15.49 10.96
CA ARG A 46 -7.27 -15.23 12.32
C ARG A 46 -5.82 -15.69 12.55
N LEU A 47 -5.08 -16.10 11.52
CA LEU A 47 -3.74 -16.65 11.65
C LEU A 47 -2.73 -15.70 11.01
N THR A 48 -2.34 -14.70 11.81
CA THR A 48 -1.17 -13.84 11.62
C THR A 48 -1.24 -12.91 10.41
N GLY A 49 -0.87 -11.67 10.64
CA GLY A 49 -1.16 -10.53 9.77
C GLY A 49 -0.82 -10.70 8.28
N ASP A 50 -1.51 -9.94 7.44
CA ASP A 50 -1.16 -9.79 6.02
C ASP A 50 0.16 -9.02 5.84
N ILE A 51 0.75 -9.07 4.66
CA ILE A 51 1.98 -8.34 4.33
C ILE A 51 1.64 -7.31 3.27
N MET A 52 1.81 -6.03 3.61
CA MET A 52 1.82 -4.97 2.61
C MET A 52 3.26 -4.72 2.21
N ALA A 53 3.58 -4.97 0.94
CA ALA A 53 4.90 -4.74 0.39
C ALA A 53 4.88 -3.59 -0.64
N CYS A 54 5.94 -2.80 -0.65
CA CYS A 54 6.14 -1.71 -1.60
C CYS A 54 7.02 -2.20 -2.75
N TRP A 55 6.48 -2.17 -3.96
CA TRP A 55 7.13 -2.64 -5.17
C TRP A 55 7.38 -1.48 -6.14
N CYS A 56 8.47 -1.54 -6.90
CA CYS A 56 8.64 -0.68 -8.07
C CYS A 56 8.15 -1.37 -9.35
N SER A 57 8.06 -0.61 -10.44
CA SER A 57 7.70 -1.13 -11.77
C SER A 57 8.68 -2.17 -12.33
N HIS A 58 9.91 -2.24 -11.80
CA HIS A 58 10.90 -3.26 -12.17
C HIS A 58 10.79 -4.55 -11.34
N SER A 59 9.70 -4.73 -10.57
CA SER A 59 9.46 -5.88 -9.70
C SER A 59 10.47 -6.04 -8.54
N ILE A 60 11.16 -4.95 -8.18
CA ILE A 60 12.03 -4.89 -7.00
C ILE A 60 11.20 -4.44 -5.80
N CYS A 61 11.31 -5.17 -4.68
CA CYS A 61 10.69 -4.82 -3.41
C CYS A 61 11.56 -3.83 -2.62
N TYR A 62 10.98 -2.70 -2.21
CA TYR A 62 11.64 -1.72 -1.34
C TYR A 62 11.43 -2.01 0.15
N GLY A 63 10.46 -2.85 0.50
CA GLY A 63 10.18 -3.18 1.89
C GLY A 63 8.73 -3.59 2.11
N PHE A 64 8.41 -3.85 3.37
CA PHE A 64 7.10 -4.34 3.78
C PHE A 64 6.71 -3.94 5.22
N HIS A 65 5.41 -3.95 5.48
CA HIS A 65 4.80 -3.97 6.82
C HIS A 65 4.04 -5.27 7.05
N CYS A 66 4.17 -5.83 8.25
CA CYS A 66 3.28 -6.86 8.74
C CYS A 66 2.03 -6.22 9.36
N ILE A 67 0.85 -6.59 8.84
CA ILE A 67 -0.46 -6.00 9.17
C ILE A 67 -1.31 -7.00 9.95
N PRO A 68 -1.44 -6.87 11.28
CA PRO A 68 -2.03 -7.90 12.13
C PRO A 68 -3.54 -8.10 11.96
N ILE A 69 -4.30 -7.11 11.46
CA ILE A 69 -5.77 -7.14 11.45
C ILE A 69 -6.36 -6.80 10.08
N ALA A 70 -6.02 -5.66 9.48
CA ALA A 70 -6.49 -5.27 8.15
C ALA A 70 -5.63 -4.14 7.60
N GLU A 71 -5.40 -4.15 6.28
CA GLU A 71 -4.61 -3.12 5.58
C GLU A 71 -5.39 -1.81 5.50
N GLY A 72 -4.87 -0.77 6.14
CA GLY A 72 -5.45 0.57 6.13
C GLY A 72 -4.68 1.55 5.24
N GLN A 73 -5.31 2.70 4.97
CA GLN A 73 -4.66 3.83 4.28
C GLN A 73 -3.44 4.34 5.08
N ASN A 74 -3.52 4.26 6.41
CA ASN A 74 -2.48 4.69 7.33
C ASN A 74 -1.16 3.90 7.16
N ASP A 75 -1.22 2.59 6.92
CA ASP A 75 0.01 1.79 6.76
C ASP A 75 0.79 2.22 5.52
N VAL A 76 0.10 2.40 4.39
CA VAL A 76 0.70 2.91 3.13
C VAL A 76 1.20 4.34 3.31
N PHE A 77 0.41 5.21 3.94
CA PHE A 77 0.80 6.59 4.21
C PHE A 77 2.08 6.66 5.05
N LEU A 78 2.14 5.91 6.16
CA LEU A 78 3.30 5.88 7.02
C LEU A 78 4.54 5.33 6.31
N ALA A 79 4.39 4.30 5.47
CA ALA A 79 5.48 3.82 4.63
C ALA A 79 6.06 4.96 3.78
N LEU A 80 5.19 5.67 3.04
CA LEU A 80 5.60 6.74 2.12
C LEU A 80 6.27 7.91 2.83
N VAL A 81 5.74 8.36 3.97
CA VAL A 81 6.27 9.55 4.68
C VAL A 81 7.52 9.23 5.49
N THR A 82 7.64 8.01 6.02
CA THR A 82 8.75 7.66 6.92
C THR A 82 9.99 7.14 6.20
N GLN A 83 9.85 6.63 4.97
CA GLN A 83 10.95 5.98 4.24
C GLN A 83 11.42 6.76 3.00
N TRP A 84 10.55 7.55 2.35
CA TRP A 84 10.93 8.30 1.13
C TRP A 84 11.32 9.75 1.46
N PRO A 85 12.50 10.23 1.01
CA PRO A 85 12.89 11.64 1.17
C PRO A 85 12.00 12.61 0.41
N LYS A 86 11.59 12.20 -0.80
CA LYS A 86 10.64 12.88 -1.67
C LYS A 86 9.54 11.88 -1.99
N ALA A 87 8.28 12.32 -1.95
CA ALA A 87 7.17 11.47 -2.32
C ALA A 87 7.35 10.95 -3.76
N PRO A 88 6.97 9.69 -4.04
CA PRO A 88 6.96 9.18 -5.40
C PRO A 88 6.07 10.08 -6.29
N ASP A 89 6.49 10.31 -7.53
CA ASP A 89 5.66 11.07 -8.47
C ASP A 89 4.35 10.32 -8.76
N GLN A 90 4.36 8.99 -8.65
CA GLN A 90 3.17 8.15 -8.82
C GLN A 90 3.10 7.02 -7.80
N VAL A 91 1.90 6.80 -7.28
CA VAL A 91 1.58 5.71 -6.36
C VAL A 91 0.41 4.92 -6.94
N VAL A 92 0.70 3.67 -7.33
CA VAL A 92 -0.31 2.72 -7.79
C VAL A 92 -0.79 1.90 -6.59
N TYR A 93 -2.07 1.96 -6.27
CA TYR A 93 -2.64 1.22 -5.13
C TYR A 93 -4.12 0.91 -5.35
N ASP A 94 -4.56 -0.29 -4.98
CA ASP A 94 -5.94 -0.74 -5.18
C ASP A 94 -6.96 0.19 -4.52
N PHE A 95 -6.59 0.84 -3.42
CA PHE A 95 -7.45 1.81 -2.73
C PHE A 95 -6.94 3.25 -2.84
N ALA A 96 -6.28 3.58 -3.95
CA ALA A 96 -5.71 4.90 -4.23
C ALA A 96 -6.75 6.04 -4.16
N CYS A 97 -8.02 5.78 -4.50
CA CYS A 97 -9.10 6.76 -4.43
C CYS A 97 -9.32 7.36 -3.03
N ALA A 98 -9.08 6.59 -1.98
CA ALA A 98 -9.17 7.08 -0.61
C ALA A 98 -7.79 7.50 -0.08
N LEU A 99 -6.73 6.80 -0.48
CA LEU A 99 -5.36 7.11 -0.11
C LEU A 99 -4.93 8.52 -0.53
N GLY A 100 -5.26 8.96 -1.75
CA GLY A 100 -4.86 10.29 -2.23
C GLY A 100 -5.39 11.42 -1.35
N PRO A 101 -6.72 11.54 -1.14
CA PRO A 101 -7.30 12.51 -0.20
C PRO A 101 -6.73 12.37 1.22
N TYR A 102 -6.48 11.14 1.68
CA TYR A 102 -5.88 10.89 2.99
C TYR A 102 -4.48 11.49 3.12
N CYS A 103 -3.64 11.30 2.10
CA CYS A 103 -2.27 11.81 2.02
C CYS A 103 -2.25 13.34 1.91
N TRP A 104 -3.00 13.91 0.98
CA TRP A 104 -3.04 15.37 0.76
C TRP A 104 -3.60 16.15 1.95
N THR A 105 -4.53 15.57 2.71
CA THR A 105 -5.09 16.22 3.91
C THR A 105 -4.05 16.31 5.04
N ARG A 106 -3.08 15.40 5.08
CA ARG A 106 -2.07 15.31 6.15
C ARG A 106 -0.76 16.00 5.78
N GLU A 107 -0.29 15.75 4.57
CA GLU A 107 1.02 16.20 4.08
C GLU A 107 0.88 16.81 2.68
N PRO A 108 0.14 17.93 2.52
CA PRO A 108 -0.16 18.51 1.21
C PRO A 108 1.11 18.90 0.45
N ASP A 109 2.08 19.52 1.13
CA ASP A 109 3.32 19.98 0.49
C ASP A 109 4.21 18.80 0.04
N TYR A 110 4.23 17.72 0.82
CA TYR A 110 5.04 16.54 0.50
C TYR A 110 4.47 15.76 -0.69
N PHE A 111 3.14 15.69 -0.81
CA PHE A 111 2.42 14.96 -1.86
C PHE A 111 1.88 15.85 -2.98
N ALA A 112 2.31 17.12 -3.05
CA ALA A 112 1.78 18.11 -4.00
C ALA A 112 1.88 17.65 -5.46
N ASP A 113 2.98 16.99 -5.80
CA ASP A 113 3.26 16.47 -7.14
C ASP A 113 3.01 14.95 -7.26
N THR A 114 2.43 14.31 -6.25
CA THR A 114 2.19 12.86 -6.26
C THR A 114 0.83 12.53 -6.83
N GLN A 115 0.83 11.69 -7.86
CA GLN A 115 -0.38 11.14 -8.45
C GLN A 115 -0.74 9.80 -7.84
N PHE A 116 -1.94 9.70 -7.28
CA PHE A 116 -2.49 8.44 -6.75
C PHE A 116 -3.43 7.82 -7.79
N VAL A 117 -3.12 6.59 -8.21
CA VAL A 117 -3.84 5.90 -9.27
C VAL A 117 -4.20 4.47 -8.85
N ILE A 118 -5.40 4.05 -9.22
CA ILE A 118 -5.90 2.70 -9.02
C ILE A 118 -5.32 1.80 -10.11
N ASP A 119 -4.85 0.62 -9.70
CA ASP A 119 -4.39 -0.41 -10.60
C ASP A 119 -5.47 -0.87 -11.59
N ARG A 120 -5.06 -1.20 -12.81
CA ARG A 120 -5.94 -1.54 -13.93
C ARG A 120 -6.79 -2.78 -13.68
N PHE A 121 -6.28 -3.74 -12.90
CA PHE A 121 -6.96 -5.01 -12.65
C PHE A 121 -8.10 -4.88 -11.64
N HIS A 122 -8.08 -3.82 -10.84
CA HIS A 122 -9.06 -3.58 -9.78
C HIS A 122 -10.22 -2.65 -10.21
N LEU A 123 -10.17 -2.08 -11.43
CA LEU A 123 -11.15 -1.11 -11.95
C LEU A 123 -12.63 -1.53 -11.79
N SER A 124 -12.94 -2.81 -11.99
CA SER A 124 -14.31 -3.34 -11.88
C SER A 124 -14.91 -3.17 -10.48
N ARG A 125 -14.06 -3.03 -9.45
CA ARG A 125 -14.45 -2.88 -8.05
C ARG A 125 -14.67 -1.42 -7.64
N HIS A 126 -14.44 -0.47 -8.53
CA HIS A 126 -14.49 0.97 -8.28
C HIS A 126 -15.62 1.66 -9.06
N THR A 127 -16.86 1.25 -8.82
CA THR A 127 -18.04 1.73 -9.58
C THR A 127 -18.48 3.17 -9.24
N LYS A 128 -18.06 3.71 -8.09
CA LYS A 128 -18.42 5.06 -7.62
C LYS A 128 -17.24 6.04 -7.58
N CYS A 129 -16.06 5.57 -7.97
CA CYS A 129 -14.84 6.37 -7.92
C CYS A 129 -14.69 7.18 -9.23
N SER A 130 -14.11 8.38 -9.15
CA SER A 130 -13.92 9.26 -10.32
C SER A 130 -12.95 8.67 -11.34
N ASN A 131 -13.15 8.96 -12.63
CA ASN A 131 -12.23 8.56 -13.69
C ASN A 131 -10.81 9.10 -13.47
N ALA A 132 -10.68 10.24 -12.78
CA ALA A 132 -9.40 10.81 -12.39
C ALA A 132 -8.60 9.96 -11.39
N SER A 133 -9.17 8.89 -10.85
CA SER A 133 -8.45 7.95 -9.99
C SER A 133 -7.93 6.72 -10.76
N PHE A 134 -8.22 6.58 -12.06
CA PHE A 134 -7.85 5.38 -12.82
C PHE A 134 -6.61 5.59 -13.66
N LEU A 135 -5.61 4.70 -13.50
CA LEU A 135 -4.39 4.71 -14.32
C LEU A 135 -4.71 4.63 -15.83
N LYS A 136 -5.77 3.89 -16.19
CA LYS A 136 -6.23 3.78 -17.58
C LYS A 136 -6.54 5.15 -18.20
N THR A 137 -7.28 6.00 -17.49
CA THR A 137 -7.69 7.32 -18.00
C THR A 137 -6.49 8.21 -18.29
N TYR A 138 -5.45 8.15 -17.46
CA TYR A 138 -4.22 8.88 -17.73
C TYR A 138 -3.39 8.25 -18.85
N ALA A 139 -3.35 6.92 -18.94
CA ALA A 139 -2.65 6.23 -20.01
C ALA A 139 -3.25 6.47 -21.40
N ASP A 140 -4.54 6.79 -21.48
CA ASP A 140 -5.21 7.19 -22.73
C ASP A 140 -4.73 8.59 -23.21
N VAL A 141 -4.18 9.42 -22.32
CA VAL A 141 -3.68 10.77 -22.62
C VAL A 141 -2.15 10.81 -22.70
N ASP A 142 -1.47 10.09 -21.81
CA ASP A 142 -0.02 9.94 -21.79
C ASP A 142 0.37 8.45 -21.95
N PRO A 143 0.80 8.04 -23.17
CA PRO A 143 1.23 6.68 -23.44
C PRO A 143 2.41 6.22 -22.58
N ALA A 144 3.21 7.11 -21.97
CA ALA A 144 4.28 6.70 -21.05
C ALA A 144 3.71 5.99 -19.81
N LEU A 145 2.53 6.38 -19.34
CA LEU A 145 1.83 5.76 -18.21
C LEU A 145 1.25 4.38 -18.56
N SER A 146 1.13 4.06 -19.86
CA SER A 146 0.81 2.71 -20.32
C SER A 146 1.94 1.72 -20.08
N LYS A 147 3.18 2.22 -19.99
CA LYS A 147 4.39 1.39 -19.82
C LYS A 147 4.68 1.05 -18.36
N ILE A 148 3.95 1.63 -17.41
CA ILE A 148 4.08 1.30 -16.00
C ILE A 148 3.57 -0.13 -15.80
N ASN A 149 4.47 -0.99 -15.34
CA ASN A 149 4.16 -2.37 -14.98
C ASN A 149 3.32 -2.39 -13.70
N SER A 150 2.01 -2.17 -13.83
CA SER A 150 1.10 -2.19 -12.69
C SER A 150 0.90 -3.60 -12.11
N SER A 151 1.27 -4.65 -12.87
CA SER A 151 1.29 -6.05 -12.42
C SER A 151 2.48 -6.41 -11.53
N ALA A 152 3.50 -5.55 -11.40
CA ALA A 152 4.68 -5.84 -10.58
C ALA A 152 4.32 -6.19 -9.13
N ALA A 153 3.39 -5.42 -8.54
CA ALA A 153 2.90 -5.67 -7.19
C ALA A 153 2.08 -6.97 -7.10
N GLU A 154 1.24 -7.28 -8.08
CA GLU A 154 0.45 -8.52 -8.10
C GLU A 154 1.36 -9.76 -8.17
N CYS A 155 2.37 -9.72 -9.05
CA CYS A 155 3.36 -10.78 -9.18
C CYS A 155 4.17 -10.96 -7.90
N GLY A 156 4.69 -9.87 -7.32
CA GLY A 156 5.42 -9.90 -6.05
C GLY A 156 4.57 -10.40 -4.89
N ASN A 157 3.31 -9.98 -4.81
CA ASN A 157 2.37 -10.42 -3.77
C ASN A 157 2.00 -11.91 -3.93
N SER A 158 1.95 -12.43 -5.16
CA SER A 158 1.83 -13.88 -5.41
C SER A 158 3.02 -14.64 -4.80
N GLY A 159 4.23 -14.11 -4.97
CA GLY A 159 5.44 -14.60 -4.28
C GLY A 159 5.26 -14.64 -2.76
N LEU A 160 4.81 -13.54 -2.16
CA LEU A 160 4.55 -13.44 -0.73
C LEU A 160 3.45 -14.40 -0.24
N ALA A 161 2.46 -14.71 -1.07
CA ALA A 161 1.40 -15.66 -0.73
C ALA A 161 1.96 -17.07 -0.45
N HIS A 162 3.05 -17.48 -1.11
CA HIS A 162 3.69 -18.78 -0.88
C HIS A 162 4.30 -18.91 0.52
N ILE A 163 4.83 -17.82 1.08
CA ILE A 163 5.46 -17.83 2.40
C ILE A 163 4.50 -17.51 3.55
N ARG A 164 3.30 -17.01 3.23
CA ARG A 164 2.28 -16.58 4.21
C ARG A 164 1.98 -17.63 5.26
N LYS A 165 1.81 -18.90 4.86
CA LYS A 165 1.54 -19.99 5.81
C LYS A 165 2.70 -20.19 6.77
N SER A 166 3.94 -20.24 6.28
CA SER A 166 5.13 -20.40 7.12
C SER A 166 5.25 -19.28 8.15
N ILE A 167 5.10 -18.03 7.70
CA ILE A 167 5.15 -16.84 8.55
C ILE A 167 4.05 -16.87 9.62
N SER A 168 2.88 -17.43 9.30
CA SER A 168 1.77 -17.45 10.26
C SER A 168 2.05 -18.26 11.53
N TYR A 169 2.97 -19.21 11.47
CA TYR A 169 3.40 -20.00 12.64
C TYR A 169 4.66 -19.46 13.33
N MET A 170 5.18 -18.31 12.88
CA MET A 170 6.40 -17.71 13.43
C MET A 170 6.08 -16.59 14.43
N GLY A 171 6.94 -16.44 15.45
CA GLY A 171 6.97 -15.20 16.23
C GLY A 171 7.38 -14.01 15.36
N GLN A 172 6.94 -12.81 15.73
CA GLN A 172 7.07 -11.60 14.91
C GLN A 172 8.50 -11.32 14.42
N GLU A 173 9.52 -11.45 15.27
CA GLU A 173 10.91 -11.22 14.87
C GLU A 173 11.39 -12.20 13.78
N ARG A 174 11.05 -13.49 13.94
CA ARG A 174 11.38 -14.53 12.98
C ARG A 174 10.63 -14.34 11.67
N ALA A 175 9.35 -13.93 11.75
CA ALA A 175 8.56 -13.57 10.60
C ALA A 175 9.21 -12.44 9.79
N ILE A 176 9.64 -11.35 10.45
CA ILE A 176 10.32 -10.23 9.79
C ILE A 176 11.60 -10.69 9.10
N LEU A 177 12.46 -11.44 9.81
CA LEU A 177 13.71 -11.96 9.24
C LEU A 177 13.46 -12.88 8.05
N TYR A 178 12.46 -13.77 8.14
CA TYR A 178 12.11 -14.69 7.06
C TYR A 178 11.61 -13.94 5.81
N CYS A 179 10.72 -12.96 5.99
CA CYS A 179 10.27 -12.08 4.91
C CYS A 179 11.43 -11.31 4.28
N TRP A 180 12.32 -10.77 5.11
CA TRP A 180 13.48 -10.03 4.64
C TRP A 180 14.39 -10.90 3.75
N VAL A 181 14.76 -12.10 4.21
CA VAL A 181 15.58 -13.03 3.42
C VAL A 181 14.89 -13.40 2.11
N PHE A 182 13.58 -13.70 2.15
CA PHE A 182 12.81 -14.01 0.95
C PHE A 182 12.87 -12.87 -0.07
N LEU A 183 12.65 -11.63 0.37
CA LEU A 183 12.67 -10.45 -0.50
C LEU A 183 14.08 -10.12 -1.00
N CYS A 184 15.12 -10.36 -0.21
CA CYS A 184 16.51 -10.26 -0.68
C CYS A 184 16.79 -11.24 -1.81
N ILE A 185 16.34 -12.49 -1.70
CA ILE A 185 16.48 -13.49 -2.77
C ILE A 185 15.68 -13.07 -3.99
N TRP A 186 14.44 -12.60 -3.80
CA TRP A 186 13.58 -12.10 -4.88
C TRP A 186 14.26 -10.98 -5.67
N ASN A 187 14.81 -9.99 -4.96
CA ASN A 187 15.45 -8.82 -5.59
C ASN A 187 16.78 -9.15 -6.31
N CYS A 188 17.31 -10.38 -6.16
CA CYS A 188 18.50 -10.85 -6.87
C CYS A 188 18.17 -11.60 -8.17
N GLN A 189 16.91 -11.84 -8.47
CA GLN A 189 16.45 -12.48 -9.71
C GLN A 189 16.28 -11.45 -10.83
#